data_AF-U5EVQ9-F1
#
_entry.id   AF-U5EVQ9-F1
#
_cell.length_a   1.000
_cell.length_b   1.000
_cell.length_c   1.000
_cell.angle_alpha   90.00
_cell.angle_beta   90.00
_cell.angle_gamma   90.00
#
_symmetry.space_group_name_H-M   'P 1'
#
loop_
_entity.id
_entity.type
_entity.pdbx_description
1 polymer ?
#
loop_
_entity_poly.entity_id
_entity_poly.type
_entity_poly.pdbx_seq_one_letter_code
_entity_poly.pdbx_strand_id
1 'polypeptide(L)'
;NSEANTRRIAIVESCFGSSGQQLLVPGRVLVGEGVLTKMCRKRPKPRQFFLFNDILVYGNIVIGKKKYNKQHLIPLEEVQLQGLEDNGQYRNGWLIRTTTKSFAVYAATSTEKQEWMAHINKCIEDLLRKSGKKPVVTHAAVWVPDSEANICMHCKKTQFTMLIRRHHCRNCGAVVCGPCSSKKYLLPGQSAKPVRVCLDCYDQLSSMKTEQTKSAVVNNNKSNNLGDSSGEDDSDDEQEESKEVHDEPKFYGDDKPEK
;
A
#
# COMPACT_ATOMS: atom_id res chain seq x y z
N ASN A 1 25.42 -5.09 11.05
CA ASN A 1 25.25 -4.92 9.59
C ASN A 1 26.57 -5.18 8.91
N SER A 2 26.62 -6.16 8.00
CA SER A 2 27.84 -6.43 7.23
C SER A 2 28.13 -5.30 6.23
N GLU A 3 29.39 -5.16 5.83
CA GLU A 3 29.81 -4.22 4.77
C GLU A 3 29.04 -4.51 3.45
N ALA A 4 28.81 -5.79 3.14
CA ALA A 4 28.02 -6.22 1.99
C ALA A 4 26.56 -5.74 2.06
N ASN A 5 25.92 -5.76 3.23
CA ASN A 5 24.59 -5.19 3.40
C ASN A 5 24.61 -3.68 3.16
N THR A 6 25.56 -2.96 3.77
CA THR A 6 25.69 -1.50 3.60
C THR A 6 25.83 -1.10 2.13
N ARG A 7 26.66 -1.82 1.36
CA ARG A 7 26.78 -1.63 -0.09
C ARG A 7 25.44 -1.84 -0.82
N ARG A 8 24.71 -2.91 -0.50
CA ARG A 8 23.40 -3.20 -1.11
C ARG A 8 22.39 -2.08 -0.85
N ILE A 9 22.29 -1.58 0.38
CA ILE A 9 21.37 -0.48 0.72
C ILE A 9 21.73 0.80 -0.06
N ALA A 10 23.02 1.14 -0.12
CA ALA A 10 23.48 2.31 -0.89
C ALA A 10 23.14 2.21 -2.39
N ILE A 11 23.20 1.01 -2.97
CA ILE A 11 22.77 0.77 -4.35
C ILE A 11 21.28 1.09 -4.49
N VAL A 12 20.42 0.58 -3.60
CA VAL A 12 18.98 0.87 -3.63
C VAL A 12 18.70 2.37 -3.55
N GLU A 13 19.35 3.10 -2.64
CA GLU A 13 19.22 4.55 -2.53
C GLU A 13 19.62 5.26 -3.83
N SER A 14 20.75 4.85 -4.43
CA SER A 14 21.23 5.43 -5.69
C SER A 14 20.24 5.26 -6.85
N CYS A 15 19.47 4.17 -6.87
CA CYS A 15 18.45 3.92 -7.88
C CYS A 15 17.27 4.89 -7.78
N PHE A 16 16.94 5.43 -6.59
CA PHE A 16 15.92 6.47 -6.41
C PHE A 16 16.45 7.90 -6.63
N GLY A 17 17.77 8.07 -6.63
CA GLY A 17 18.44 9.34 -6.82
C GLY A 17 18.02 10.40 -5.79
N SER A 18 18.03 11.67 -6.18
CA SER A 18 17.69 12.80 -5.31
C SER A 18 16.22 12.86 -4.87
N SER A 19 15.34 12.07 -5.51
CA SER A 19 13.92 11.98 -5.13
C SER A 19 13.66 10.96 -4.01
N GLY A 20 14.64 10.14 -3.66
CA GLY A 20 14.55 9.13 -2.62
C GLY A 20 14.86 9.67 -1.22
N GLN A 21 14.27 9.01 -0.23
CA GLN A 21 14.61 9.12 1.18
C GLN A 21 15.74 8.16 1.55
N GLN A 22 16.48 8.53 2.60
CA GLN A 22 17.57 7.71 3.15
C GLN A 22 17.02 6.40 3.75
N LEU A 23 17.59 5.30 3.30
CA LEU A 23 17.32 3.95 3.75
C LEU A 23 18.43 3.44 4.68
N LEU A 24 19.66 3.91 4.57
CA LEU A 24 20.75 3.44 5.43
C LEU A 24 20.60 3.97 6.86
N VAL A 25 20.15 3.10 7.77
CA VAL A 25 20.07 3.36 9.21
C VAL A 25 20.65 2.18 10.01
N PRO A 26 21.10 2.39 11.26
CA PRO A 26 21.61 1.32 12.11
C PRO A 26 20.61 0.17 12.28
N GLY A 27 21.07 -1.07 12.10
CA GLY A 27 20.24 -2.28 12.28
C GLY A 27 19.35 -2.65 11.09
N ARG A 28 19.20 -1.78 10.08
CA ARG A 28 18.43 -2.09 8.86
C ARG A 28 19.20 -3.03 7.93
N VAL A 29 18.53 -4.07 7.45
CA VAL A 29 19.09 -5.10 6.56
C VAL A 29 18.19 -5.25 5.34
N LEU A 30 18.78 -5.26 4.14
CA LEU A 30 18.06 -5.60 2.91
C LEU A 30 17.91 -7.12 2.85
N VAL A 31 16.66 -7.59 2.93
CA VAL A 31 16.27 -9.00 2.97
C VAL A 31 15.92 -9.52 1.58
N GLY A 32 15.30 -8.70 0.72
CA GLY A 32 15.05 -9.12 -0.66
C GLY A 32 14.61 -7.99 -1.58
N GLU A 33 14.66 -8.24 -2.88
CA GLU A 33 14.26 -7.31 -3.93
C GLU A 33 13.66 -8.03 -5.13
N GLY A 34 12.79 -7.36 -5.88
CA GLY A 34 12.19 -7.92 -7.09
C GLY A 34 11.00 -7.13 -7.60
N VAL A 35 10.54 -7.48 -8.80
CA VAL A 35 9.37 -6.85 -9.43
C VAL A 35 8.11 -7.59 -9.02
N LEU A 36 7.11 -6.86 -8.53
CA LEU A 36 5.75 -7.36 -8.35
C LEU A 36 4.77 -6.52 -9.16
N THR A 37 3.71 -7.16 -9.64
CA THR A 37 2.62 -6.47 -10.31
C THR A 37 1.65 -5.92 -9.27
N LYS A 38 1.65 -4.60 -9.07
CA LYS A 38 0.75 -3.94 -8.13
C LYS A 38 -0.57 -3.61 -8.80
N MET A 39 -1.68 -4.08 -8.22
CA MET A 39 -3.01 -3.66 -8.66
C MET A 39 -3.23 -2.18 -8.32
N CYS A 40 -3.41 -1.38 -9.37
CA CYS A 40 -3.77 0.03 -9.26
C CYS A 40 -5.20 0.21 -9.78
N ARG A 41 -5.81 1.37 -9.50
CA ARG A 41 -7.20 1.68 -9.88
C ARG A 41 -7.52 1.39 -11.35
N LYS A 42 -6.66 1.89 -12.26
CA LYS A 42 -6.89 1.83 -13.71
C LYS A 42 -6.39 0.52 -14.34
N ARG A 43 -5.16 0.12 -14.00
CA ARG A 43 -4.49 -1.06 -14.56
C ARG A 43 -3.44 -1.61 -13.59
N PRO A 44 -3.14 -2.92 -13.64
CA PRO A 44 -1.96 -3.47 -12.98
C PRO A 44 -0.70 -2.79 -13.50
N LYS A 45 0.28 -2.51 -12.63
CA LYS A 45 1.56 -1.96 -13.07
C LYS A 45 2.72 -2.65 -12.34
N PRO A 46 3.84 -2.96 -13.03
CA PRO A 46 5.03 -3.47 -12.38
C PRO A 46 5.63 -2.40 -11.48
N ARG A 47 6.10 -2.82 -10.30
CA ARG A 47 6.78 -1.97 -9.33
C ARG A 47 7.98 -2.73 -8.79
N GLN A 48 9.10 -2.03 -8.62
CA GLN A 48 10.23 -2.60 -7.91
C GLN A 48 9.93 -2.55 -6.41
N PHE A 49 10.03 -3.69 -5.74
CA PHE A 49 9.91 -3.83 -4.29
C PHE A 49 11.25 -4.18 -3.67
N PHE A 50 11.49 -3.66 -2.46
CA PHE A 50 12.63 -3.95 -1.61
C PHE A 50 12.11 -4.25 -0.21
N LEU A 51 12.34 -5.46 0.26
CA LEU A 51 12.05 -5.86 1.63
C LEU A 51 13.28 -5.59 2.50
N PHE A 52 13.12 -4.71 3.48
CA PHE A 52 14.03 -4.60 4.60
C PHE A 52 13.45 -5.32 5.81
N ASN A 53 14.29 -5.58 6.80
CA ASN A 53 13.87 -6.23 8.04
C ASN A 53 12.89 -5.40 8.90
N ASP A 54 12.72 -4.10 8.63
CA ASP A 54 11.85 -3.18 9.37
C ASP A 54 10.82 -2.43 8.50
N ILE A 55 11.09 -2.30 7.20
CA ILE A 55 10.24 -1.59 6.24
C ILE A 55 10.10 -2.34 4.91
N LEU A 56 8.97 -2.18 4.25
CA LEU A 56 8.80 -2.52 2.84
C LEU A 56 8.87 -1.24 2.01
N VAL A 57 9.73 -1.23 1.00
CA VAL A 57 9.90 -0.11 0.09
C VAL A 57 9.45 -0.50 -1.30
N TYR A 58 8.74 0.37 -2.02
CA TYR A 58 8.47 0.16 -3.45
C TYR A 58 8.48 1.47 -4.24
N GLY A 59 8.71 1.37 -5.54
CA GLY A 59 8.77 2.51 -6.46
C GLY A 59 8.31 2.17 -7.87
N ASN A 60 8.02 3.21 -8.66
CA ASN A 60 7.80 3.05 -10.08
C ASN A 60 9.11 2.73 -10.79
N ILE A 61 9.05 1.81 -11.74
CA ILE A 61 10.17 1.50 -12.63
C ILE A 61 10.21 2.56 -13.73
N VAL A 62 11.35 3.23 -13.88
CA VAL A 62 11.63 4.18 -14.96
C VAL A 62 12.36 3.44 -16.09
N ILE A 63 12.21 3.95 -17.32
CA ILE A 63 12.86 3.45 -18.55
C ILE A 63 14.30 3.01 -18.28
N GLY A 64 14.60 1.74 -18.63
CA GLY A 64 15.92 1.12 -18.47
C GLY A 64 16.11 0.28 -17.20
N LYS A 65 15.04 -0.05 -16.45
CA LYS A 65 15.01 -0.99 -15.29
C LYS A 65 15.99 -0.71 -14.13
N LYS A 66 16.71 0.41 -14.14
CA LYS A 66 17.78 0.72 -13.16
C LYS A 66 17.56 2.01 -12.36
N LYS A 67 16.48 2.75 -12.66
CA LYS A 67 16.08 3.96 -11.95
C LYS A 67 14.63 3.84 -11.49
N TYR A 68 14.36 4.32 -10.28
CA TYR A 68 13.06 4.26 -9.65
C TYR A 68 12.62 5.65 -9.18
N ASN A 69 11.32 5.91 -9.17
CA ASN A 69 10.74 7.14 -8.61
C ASN A 69 9.48 6.84 -7.79
N LYS A 70 8.90 7.87 -7.16
CA LYS A 70 7.77 7.76 -6.24
C LYS A 70 8.01 6.68 -5.17
N GLN A 71 9.09 6.87 -4.41
CA GLN A 71 9.45 5.95 -3.34
C GLN A 71 8.36 5.94 -2.27
N HIS A 72 7.91 4.75 -1.92
CA HIS A 72 6.95 4.53 -0.84
C HIS A 72 7.59 3.67 0.23
N LEU A 73 7.57 4.12 1.48
CA LEU A 73 8.07 3.39 2.65
C LEU A 73 6.88 2.96 3.49
N ILE A 74 6.81 1.67 3.81
CA ILE A 74 5.76 1.07 4.64
C ILE A 74 6.44 0.41 5.84
N PRO A 75 6.22 0.89 7.07
CA PRO A 75 6.66 0.19 8.28
C PRO A 75 6.04 -1.21 8.35
N LEU A 76 6.86 -2.24 8.52
CA LEU A 76 6.38 -3.62 8.55
C LEU A 76 5.50 -3.90 9.77
N GLU A 77 5.67 -3.17 10.87
CA GLU A 77 4.80 -3.27 12.06
C GLU A 77 3.31 -2.99 11.74
N GLU A 78 3.03 -2.28 10.65
CA GLU A 78 1.68 -1.93 10.20
C GLU A 78 1.14 -2.86 9.11
N VAL A 79 1.93 -3.86 8.70
CA VAL A 79 1.60 -4.73 7.58
C VAL A 79 0.91 -6.00 8.05
N GLN A 80 -0.19 -6.33 7.38
CA GLN A 80 -0.78 -7.67 7.43
C GLN A 80 -0.91 -8.22 6.02
N LEU A 81 -0.50 -9.48 5.83
CA LEU A 81 -0.66 -10.18 4.57
C LEU A 81 -1.91 -11.04 4.56
N GLN A 82 -2.58 -11.09 3.40
CA GLN A 82 -3.71 -11.98 3.16
C GLN A 82 -3.61 -12.58 1.77
N GLY A 83 -3.54 -13.90 1.65
CA GLY A 83 -3.53 -14.57 0.35
C GLY A 83 -4.81 -14.27 -0.45
N LEU A 84 -4.66 -14.12 -1.76
CA LEU A 84 -5.79 -14.07 -2.69
C LEU A 84 -5.90 -15.39 -3.43
N GLU A 85 -7.15 -15.78 -3.72
CA GLU A 85 -7.47 -16.89 -4.60
C GLU A 85 -7.20 -16.49 -6.06
N ASP A 86 -6.78 -17.46 -6.87
CA ASP A 86 -6.56 -17.27 -8.29
C ASP A 86 -7.92 -17.09 -9.01
N ASN A 87 -8.04 -16.09 -9.89
CA ASN A 87 -9.27 -15.85 -10.66
C ASN A 87 -9.01 -15.60 -12.16
N GLY A 88 -8.94 -16.68 -12.94
CA GLY A 88 -8.69 -16.58 -14.37
C GLY A 88 -7.31 -15.98 -14.65
N GLN A 89 -7.26 -14.70 -15.05
CA GLN A 89 -6.01 -14.04 -15.43
C GLN A 89 -5.15 -13.58 -14.25
N TYR A 90 -5.72 -13.36 -13.07
CA TYR A 90 -4.92 -12.95 -11.91
C TYR A 90 -4.62 -14.16 -11.03
N ARG A 91 -3.33 -14.50 -10.95
CA ARG A 91 -2.82 -15.66 -10.21
C ARG A 91 -1.67 -15.26 -9.34
N ASN A 92 -1.40 -16.05 -8.30
CA ASN A 92 -0.29 -15.80 -7.38
C ASN A 92 -0.40 -14.44 -6.68
N GLY A 93 -1.62 -14.04 -6.31
CA GLY A 93 -1.89 -12.76 -5.65
C GLY A 93 -1.94 -12.82 -4.12
N TRP A 94 -1.66 -11.70 -3.48
CA TRP A 94 -1.96 -11.44 -2.06
C TRP A 94 -2.21 -9.95 -1.80
N LEU A 95 -2.88 -9.64 -0.70
CA LEU A 95 -3.06 -8.29 -0.19
C LEU A 95 -1.93 -7.93 0.75
N ILE A 96 -1.39 -6.73 0.56
CA ILE A 96 -0.60 -6.00 1.56
C ILE A 96 -1.56 -5.00 2.19
N ARG A 97 -1.96 -5.27 3.44
CA ARG A 97 -2.86 -4.41 4.21
C ARG A 97 -2.03 -3.49 5.10
N THR A 98 -2.35 -2.20 5.09
CA THR A 98 -1.69 -1.19 5.93
C THR A 98 -2.73 -0.23 6.52
N THR A 99 -2.34 0.59 7.48
CA THR A 99 -3.21 1.60 8.11
C THR A 99 -3.67 2.67 7.11
N THR A 100 -2.80 3.04 6.16
CA THR A 100 -2.99 4.16 5.24
C THR A 100 -3.48 3.73 3.87
N LYS A 101 -2.97 2.62 3.33
CA LYS A 101 -3.24 2.16 1.95
C LYS A 101 -3.03 0.66 1.80
N SER A 102 -4.12 -0.07 1.62
CA SER A 102 -4.09 -1.50 1.30
C SER A 102 -4.17 -1.73 -0.21
N PHE A 103 -3.46 -2.73 -0.71
CA PHE A 103 -3.45 -3.05 -2.14
C PHE A 103 -3.09 -4.52 -2.42
N ALA A 104 -3.55 -5.02 -3.56
CA ALA A 104 -3.14 -6.32 -4.07
C ALA A 104 -1.83 -6.23 -4.86
N VAL A 105 -1.02 -7.26 -4.72
CA VAL A 105 0.16 -7.51 -5.55
C VAL A 105 0.13 -8.94 -6.08
N TYR A 106 0.79 -9.16 -7.20
CA TYR A 106 0.88 -10.45 -7.87
C TYR A 106 2.33 -10.72 -8.26
N ALA A 107 2.80 -11.94 -7.97
CA ALA A 107 4.09 -12.44 -8.42
C ALA A 107 3.94 -13.21 -9.74
N ALA A 108 5.05 -13.42 -10.47
CA ALA A 108 4.99 -14.15 -11.74
C ALA A 108 4.71 -15.64 -11.52
N THR A 109 5.23 -16.20 -10.41
CA THR A 109 5.08 -17.62 -10.07
C THR A 109 4.53 -17.82 -8.66
N SER A 110 3.99 -19.03 -8.41
CA SER A 110 3.53 -19.43 -7.08
C SER A 110 4.68 -19.47 -6.07
N THR A 111 5.87 -19.92 -6.50
CA THR A 111 7.08 -19.96 -5.68
C THR A 111 7.46 -18.55 -5.23
N GLU A 112 7.50 -17.59 -6.15
CA GLU A 112 7.80 -16.20 -5.81
C GLU A 112 6.79 -15.62 -4.82
N LYS A 113 5.48 -15.88 -5.00
CA LYS A 113 4.44 -15.49 -4.03
C LYS A 113 4.76 -16.06 -2.65
N GLN A 114 5.07 -17.36 -2.56
CA GLN A 114 5.37 -18.03 -1.31
C GLN A 114 6.61 -17.43 -0.63
N GLU A 115 7.69 -17.23 -1.37
CA GLU A 115 8.94 -16.65 -0.87
C GLU A 115 8.74 -15.21 -0.35
N TRP A 116 8.07 -14.35 -1.12
CA TRP A 116 7.77 -12.99 -0.70
C TRP A 116 6.93 -12.96 0.58
N MET A 117 5.83 -13.72 0.61
CA MET A 117 4.95 -13.75 1.78
C MET A 117 5.68 -14.31 3.01
N ALA A 118 6.48 -15.36 2.85
CA ALA A 118 7.24 -15.97 3.94
C ALA A 118 8.28 -15.01 4.52
N HIS A 119 9.08 -14.34 3.68
CA HIS A 119 10.09 -13.40 4.14
C HIS A 119 9.48 -12.16 4.80
N ILE A 120 8.39 -11.61 4.26
CA ILE A 120 7.68 -10.49 4.88
C ILE A 120 7.13 -10.89 6.26
N ASN A 121 6.44 -12.04 6.36
CA ASN A 121 5.90 -12.52 7.63
C ASN A 121 6.99 -12.75 8.67
N LYS A 122 8.12 -13.36 8.28
CA LYS A 122 9.28 -13.56 9.16
C LYS A 122 9.82 -12.23 9.70
N CYS A 123 9.94 -11.22 8.84
CA CYS A 123 10.39 -9.89 9.28
C CYS A 123 9.39 -9.26 10.27
N ILE A 124 8.09 -9.34 10.00
CA ILE A 124 7.04 -8.83 10.88
C ILE A 124 7.09 -9.52 12.25
N GLU A 125 7.15 -10.86 12.27
CA GLU A 125 7.23 -11.65 13.51
C GLU A 125 8.46 -11.29 14.34
N ASP A 126 9.63 -11.18 13.69
CA ASP A 126 10.88 -10.81 14.35
C ASP A 126 10.83 -9.38 14.93
N LEU A 127 10.22 -8.44 14.21
CA LEU A 127 10.03 -7.05 14.69
C LEU A 127 9.10 -6.98 15.89
N LEU A 128 7.93 -7.61 15.81
CA LEU A 128 6.95 -7.60 16.90
C LEU A 128 7.50 -8.29 18.15
N ARG A 129 8.23 -9.40 17.97
CA ARG A 129 8.92 -10.08 19.09
C ARG A 129 9.95 -9.17 19.77
N LYS A 130 10.73 -8.41 18.98
CA LYS A 130 11.77 -7.50 19.51
C LYS A 130 11.17 -6.24 20.16
N SER A 131 10.09 -5.70 19.61
CA SER A 131 9.49 -4.45 20.09
C SER A 131 8.47 -4.66 21.21
N GLY A 132 7.94 -5.88 21.37
CA GLY A 132 6.84 -6.18 22.31
C GLY A 132 5.50 -5.55 21.90
N LYS A 133 5.42 -4.95 20.71
CA LYS A 133 4.18 -4.35 20.19
C LYS A 133 3.20 -5.44 19.73
N LYS A 134 1.91 -5.09 19.76
CA LYS A 134 0.85 -5.94 19.20
C LYS A 134 0.66 -5.64 17.71
N PRO A 135 0.22 -6.63 16.91
CA PRO A 135 -0.14 -6.40 15.51
C PRO A 135 -1.25 -5.36 15.37
N VAL A 136 -1.16 -4.54 14.32
CA VAL A 136 -2.25 -3.65 13.92
C VAL A 136 -3.43 -4.48 13.40
N VAL A 137 -4.65 -4.16 13.83
CA VAL A 137 -5.88 -4.87 13.43
C VAL A 137 -6.77 -4.07 12.49
N THR A 138 -6.62 -2.75 12.47
CA THR A 138 -7.39 -1.83 11.62
C THR A 138 -6.55 -1.40 10.43
N HIS A 139 -7.08 -1.64 9.22
CA HIS A 139 -6.38 -1.39 7.97
C HIS A 139 -7.29 -0.63 7.01
N ALA A 140 -6.70 0.18 6.12
CA ALA A 140 -7.42 0.84 5.04
C ALA A 140 -8.09 -0.18 4.11
N ALA A 141 -9.24 0.17 3.53
CA ALA A 141 -9.90 -0.69 2.56
C ALA A 141 -9.08 -0.85 1.28
N VAL A 142 -9.15 -2.03 0.67
CA VAL A 142 -8.66 -2.27 -0.69
C VAL A 142 -9.68 -1.69 -1.66
N TRP A 143 -9.22 -0.87 -2.60
CA TRP A 143 -10.11 -0.25 -3.58
C TRP A 143 -10.47 -1.22 -4.69
N VAL A 144 -11.75 -1.22 -5.07
CA VAL A 144 -12.23 -1.99 -6.21
C VAL A 144 -11.63 -1.38 -7.50
N PRO A 145 -11.02 -2.18 -8.38
CA PRO A 145 -10.50 -1.71 -9.67
C PRO A 145 -11.61 -1.09 -10.54
N ASP A 146 -11.26 -0.06 -11.32
CA ASP A 146 -12.24 0.66 -12.17
C ASP A 146 -12.86 -0.25 -13.23
N SER A 147 -12.08 -1.23 -13.73
CA SER A 147 -12.52 -2.24 -14.71
C SER A 147 -13.59 -3.18 -14.17
N GLU A 148 -13.68 -3.35 -12.85
CA GLU A 148 -14.67 -4.22 -12.20
C GLU A 148 -15.98 -3.47 -11.87
N ALA A 149 -16.00 -2.14 -12.04
CA ALA A 149 -17.14 -1.30 -11.69
C ALA A 149 -17.59 -0.42 -12.86
N ASN A 150 -18.51 -0.94 -13.68
CA ASN A 150 -19.12 -0.18 -14.78
C ASN A 150 -20.35 0.63 -14.35
N ILE A 151 -20.90 0.35 -13.17
CA ILE A 151 -22.06 1.02 -12.58
C ILE A 151 -21.74 1.38 -11.13
N CYS A 152 -22.28 2.49 -10.63
CA CYS A 152 -22.10 2.90 -9.23
C CYS A 152 -22.53 1.79 -8.26
N MET A 153 -21.65 1.44 -7.33
CA MET A 153 -21.86 0.33 -6.40
C MET A 153 -22.92 0.59 -5.32
N HIS A 154 -23.35 1.85 -5.09
CA HIS A 154 -24.45 2.17 -4.17
C HIS A 154 -25.77 2.31 -4.90
N CYS A 155 -25.93 3.33 -5.77
CA CYS A 155 -27.24 3.57 -6.37
C CYS A 155 -27.64 2.54 -7.42
N LYS A 156 -26.68 1.78 -7.97
CA LYS A 156 -26.87 0.81 -9.09
C LYS A 156 -27.54 1.39 -10.36
N LYS A 157 -27.74 2.71 -10.41
CA LYS A 157 -28.44 3.43 -11.49
C LYS A 157 -27.47 4.17 -12.41
N THR A 158 -26.40 4.73 -11.85
CA THR A 158 -25.45 5.53 -12.61
C THR A 158 -24.43 4.63 -13.30
N GLN A 159 -24.49 4.53 -14.62
CA GLN A 159 -23.44 3.93 -15.44
C GLN A 159 -22.27 4.92 -15.58
N PHE A 160 -21.05 4.42 -15.43
CA PHE A 160 -19.85 5.23 -15.60
C PHE A 160 -19.47 5.35 -17.07
N THR A 161 -19.08 6.54 -17.48
CA THR A 161 -18.65 6.88 -18.85
C THR A 161 -17.48 7.85 -18.78
N MET A 162 -16.96 8.31 -19.92
CA MET A 162 -15.91 9.35 -19.93
C MET A 162 -16.40 10.68 -19.31
N LEU A 163 -17.69 10.97 -19.39
CA LEU A 163 -18.31 12.16 -18.78
C LEU A 163 -18.69 11.91 -17.31
N ILE A 164 -19.18 10.71 -17.00
CA ILE A 164 -19.58 10.32 -15.65
C ILE A 164 -18.41 9.61 -14.95
N ARG A 165 -17.61 10.39 -14.23
CA ARG A 165 -16.38 9.92 -13.58
C ARG A 165 -16.66 8.97 -12.41
N ARG A 166 -15.76 8.00 -12.25
CA ARG A 166 -15.68 7.10 -11.08
C ARG A 166 -15.06 7.83 -9.88
N HIS A 167 -15.51 7.50 -8.68
CA HIS A 167 -14.87 7.89 -7.43
C HIS A 167 -14.75 6.71 -6.48
N HIS A 168 -13.73 6.70 -5.64
CA HIS A 168 -13.59 5.70 -4.58
C HIS A 168 -13.92 6.27 -3.21
N CYS A 169 -14.72 5.53 -2.45
CA CYS A 169 -14.87 5.77 -1.01
C CYS A 169 -13.57 5.38 -0.29
N ARG A 170 -12.96 6.28 0.47
CA ARG A 170 -11.72 5.98 1.21
C ARG A 170 -11.95 4.98 2.35
N ASN A 171 -13.15 4.94 2.92
CA ASN A 171 -13.47 4.05 4.03
C ASN A 171 -13.72 2.60 3.58
N CYS A 172 -14.54 2.38 2.55
CA CYS A 172 -14.93 1.02 2.13
C CYS A 172 -14.34 0.56 0.78
N GLY A 173 -13.66 1.43 0.03
CA GLY A 173 -13.03 1.09 -1.24
C GLY A 173 -13.97 0.95 -2.44
N ALA A 174 -15.29 1.07 -2.25
CA ALA A 174 -16.29 0.96 -3.32
C ALA A 174 -16.16 2.08 -4.38
N VAL A 175 -16.53 1.76 -5.61
CA VAL A 175 -16.60 2.68 -6.76
C VAL A 175 -18.00 3.29 -6.88
N VAL A 176 -18.07 4.61 -6.81
CA VAL A 176 -19.29 5.37 -6.53
C VAL A 176 -19.37 6.62 -7.41
N CYS A 177 -20.58 7.07 -7.74
CA CYS A 177 -20.77 8.32 -8.48
C CYS A 177 -20.65 9.54 -7.55
N GLY A 178 -20.54 10.74 -8.14
CA GLY A 178 -20.42 12.00 -7.40
C GLY A 178 -21.54 12.20 -6.38
N PRO A 179 -22.83 12.04 -6.76
CA PRO A 179 -23.96 12.15 -5.83
C PRO A 179 -23.88 11.18 -4.64
N CYS A 180 -23.50 9.92 -4.86
CA CYS A 180 -23.36 8.91 -3.78
C CYS A 180 -22.13 9.11 -2.90
N SER A 181 -21.31 10.14 -3.14
CA SER A 181 -20.09 10.41 -2.39
C SER A 181 -19.82 11.90 -2.21
N SER A 182 -20.88 12.70 -2.07
CA SER A 182 -20.80 14.15 -1.95
C SER A 182 -20.17 14.64 -0.64
N LYS A 183 -19.93 13.75 0.33
CA LYS A 183 -19.39 14.07 1.65
C LYS A 183 -17.92 13.69 1.80
N LYS A 184 -17.27 14.35 2.74
CA LYS A 184 -15.91 14.03 3.19
C LYS A 184 -15.92 13.77 4.69
N TYR A 185 -15.07 12.86 5.14
CA TYR A 185 -14.93 12.51 6.55
C TYR A 185 -13.44 12.39 6.91
N LEU A 186 -13.07 12.75 8.16
CA LEU A 186 -11.71 12.57 8.64
C LEU A 186 -11.51 11.10 9.04
N LEU A 187 -10.59 10.41 8.38
CA LEU A 187 -10.21 9.02 8.70
C LEU A 187 -8.84 9.05 9.38
N PRO A 188 -8.78 9.07 10.72
CA PRO A 188 -7.51 9.05 11.45
C PRO A 188 -6.73 7.79 11.07
N GLY A 189 -5.48 7.98 10.64
CA GLY A 189 -4.64 6.89 10.12
C GLY A 189 -4.53 6.83 8.60
N GLN A 190 -5.47 7.42 7.84
CA GLN A 190 -5.35 7.51 6.38
C GLN A 190 -5.03 8.93 5.88
N SER A 191 -5.51 9.97 6.55
CA SER A 191 -5.24 11.35 6.19
C SER A 191 -5.44 12.31 7.36
N ALA A 192 -4.63 13.37 7.40
CA ALA A 192 -4.82 14.51 8.30
C ALA A 192 -5.98 15.43 7.87
N LYS A 193 -6.45 15.33 6.62
CA LYS A 193 -7.53 16.15 6.06
C LYS A 193 -8.74 15.28 5.75
N PRO A 194 -9.98 15.81 5.81
CA PRO A 194 -11.16 15.05 5.43
C PRO A 194 -11.08 14.53 3.98
N VAL A 195 -11.34 13.24 3.81
CA VAL A 195 -11.30 12.54 2.52
C VAL A 195 -12.69 12.10 2.08
N ARG A 196 -12.89 11.92 0.77
CA ARG A 196 -14.19 11.51 0.21
C ARG A 196 -14.64 10.16 0.76
N VAL A 197 -15.88 10.07 1.21
CA VAL A 197 -16.53 8.81 1.57
C VAL A 197 -17.87 8.73 0.88
N CYS A 198 -18.39 7.51 0.68
CA CYS A 198 -19.77 7.36 0.25
C CYS A 198 -20.74 7.79 1.37
N LEU A 199 -21.99 8.06 1.00
CA LEU A 199 -23.01 8.50 1.96
C LEU A 199 -23.21 7.46 3.08
N ASP A 200 -23.31 6.16 2.74
CA ASP A 200 -23.47 5.09 3.73
C ASP A 200 -22.34 5.09 4.77
N CYS A 201 -21.08 5.24 4.33
CA CYS A 201 -19.95 5.34 5.26
C CYS A 201 -19.95 6.64 6.06
N TYR A 202 -20.36 7.76 5.44
CA TYR A 202 -20.46 9.02 6.15
C TYR A 202 -21.45 8.92 7.32
N ASP A 203 -22.62 8.33 7.07
CA ASP A 203 -23.68 8.19 8.08
C ASP A 203 -23.24 7.26 9.22
N GLN A 204 -22.66 6.11 8.88
CA GLN A 204 -22.10 5.16 9.86
C GLN A 204 -20.98 5.78 10.72
N LEU A 205 -20.04 6.48 10.10
CA LEU A 205 -18.94 7.10 10.85
C LEU A 205 -19.43 8.26 11.72
N SER A 206 -20.43 9.01 11.25
CA SER A 206 -21.03 10.13 11.99
C SER A 206 -21.86 9.66 13.19
N SER A 207 -22.58 8.53 13.07
CA SER A 207 -23.30 7.95 14.20
C SER A 207 -22.34 7.45 15.28
N MET A 208 -21.29 6.72 14.89
CA MET A 208 -20.24 6.25 15.81
C MET A 208 -19.55 7.40 16.54
N LYS A 209 -19.28 8.52 15.85
CA LYS A 209 -18.70 9.71 16.49
C LYS A 209 -19.64 10.34 17.52
N THR A 210 -20.95 10.35 17.24
CA THR A 210 -21.96 10.91 18.15
C THR A 210 -22.14 10.06 19.41
N GLU A 211 -21.98 8.75 19.30
CA GLU A 211 -22.00 7.83 20.45
C GLU A 211 -20.74 7.98 21.31
N GLN A 212 -19.57 8.16 20.68
CA GLN A 212 -18.32 8.44 21.39
C GLN A 212 -18.34 9.81 22.08
N THR A 213 -18.95 10.83 21.47
CA THR A 213 -19.07 12.16 22.13
C THR A 213 -20.08 12.15 23.27
N LYS A 214 -21.20 11.42 23.19
CA LYS A 214 -22.14 11.26 24.32
C LYS A 214 -21.48 10.61 25.55
N SER A 215 -20.57 9.66 25.33
CA SER A 215 -19.77 9.05 26.41
C SER A 215 -18.61 9.94 26.88
N ALA A 216 -18.10 10.82 26.01
CA ALA A 216 -16.99 11.74 26.32
C ALA A 216 -17.42 13.09 26.92
N VAL A 217 -18.70 13.48 26.88
CA VAL A 217 -19.21 14.71 27.53
C VAL A 217 -19.06 14.65 29.06
N VAL A 218 -18.73 13.49 29.64
CA VAL A 218 -18.36 13.37 31.07
C VAL A 218 -16.93 13.84 31.36
N ASN A 219 -16.00 13.86 30.39
CA ASN A 219 -14.60 14.20 30.66
C ASN A 219 -14.06 15.26 29.69
N ASN A 220 -14.16 16.49 30.17
CA ASN A 220 -13.68 17.76 29.66
C ASN A 220 -12.38 17.78 28.83
N ASN A 221 -12.43 18.64 27.81
CA ASN A 221 -11.45 19.66 27.41
C ASN A 221 -9.94 19.33 27.47
N LYS A 222 -9.30 19.29 26.29
CA LYS A 222 -8.22 20.25 25.97
C LYS A 222 -7.85 20.25 24.48
N SER A 223 -7.39 21.43 24.07
CA SER A 223 -7.29 21.95 22.72
C SER A 223 -5.97 21.60 21.99
N ASN A 224 -6.10 21.46 20.67
CA ASN A 224 -5.19 21.71 19.54
C ASN A 224 -3.70 22.08 19.75
N ASN A 225 -2.80 21.49 18.94
CA ASN A 225 -2.08 22.25 17.90
C ASN A 225 -1.32 21.41 16.83
N LEU A 226 -1.48 21.85 15.58
CA LEU A 226 -0.63 21.95 14.36
C LEU A 226 0.42 20.90 13.91
N GLY A 227 0.41 20.65 12.59
CA GLY A 227 1.52 20.14 11.76
C GLY A 227 1.06 19.77 10.33
N ASP A 228 1.32 20.64 9.36
CA ASP A 228 0.91 20.57 7.95
C ASP A 228 1.83 19.66 7.10
N SER A 229 1.27 18.91 6.15
CA SER A 229 1.97 18.50 4.92
C SER A 229 0.99 18.05 3.84
N SER A 230 1.29 18.47 2.62
CA SER A 230 0.49 18.45 1.39
C SER A 230 0.24 17.04 0.84
N GLY A 231 -1.00 16.79 0.41
CA GLY A 231 -1.35 15.59 -0.37
C GLY A 231 -1.08 15.84 -1.85
N GLU A 232 -0.38 14.90 -2.49
CA GLU A 232 -0.10 14.94 -3.93
C GLU A 232 -1.22 14.25 -4.71
N ASP A 233 -1.74 14.97 -5.70
CA ASP A 233 -2.61 14.46 -6.75
C ASP A 233 -1.74 13.76 -7.81
N ASP A 234 -1.98 12.47 -8.04
CA ASP A 234 -1.36 11.69 -9.12
C ASP A 234 -1.96 12.12 -10.48
N SER A 235 -1.23 12.95 -11.23
CA SER A 235 -1.44 13.18 -12.67
C SER A 235 -0.63 12.17 -13.51
N ASP A 236 -1.23 11.81 -14.65
CA ASP A 236 -0.87 10.70 -15.54
C ASP A 236 0.40 10.96 -16.39
N ASP A 237 1.14 9.89 -16.67
CA ASP A 237 1.94 9.73 -17.90
C ASP A 237 1.62 8.35 -18.48
N GLU A 238 1.30 8.32 -19.77
CA GLU A 238 1.09 7.12 -20.57
C GLU A 238 2.40 6.70 -21.23
N GLN A 239 2.81 5.44 -21.05
CA GLN A 239 3.89 4.84 -21.84
C GLN A 239 3.46 3.45 -22.29
N GLU A 240 3.81 3.16 -23.55
CA GLU A 240 3.54 1.93 -24.28
C GLU A 240 4.30 0.74 -23.72
N GLU A 241 3.70 -0.44 -23.90
CA GLU A 241 4.07 -1.70 -23.27
C GLU A 241 4.99 -2.51 -24.20
N SER A 242 6.29 -2.58 -23.90
CA SER A 242 7.17 -3.61 -24.47
C SER A 242 7.02 -4.91 -23.66
N LYS A 243 6.94 -6.06 -24.32
CA LYS A 243 6.98 -7.38 -23.68
C LYS A 243 8.35 -7.57 -23.00
N GLU A 244 8.44 -7.32 -21.71
CA GLU A 244 9.69 -7.40 -20.96
C GLU A 244 9.87 -8.76 -20.28
N VAL A 245 11.09 -9.28 -20.36
CA VAL A 245 11.58 -10.47 -19.65
C VAL A 245 11.47 -10.23 -18.13
N HIS A 246 10.81 -11.14 -17.42
CA HIS A 246 10.67 -11.13 -15.97
C HIS A 246 11.98 -11.54 -15.30
N ASP A 247 12.52 -10.68 -14.41
CA ASP A 247 13.70 -10.98 -13.62
C ASP A 247 13.24 -11.58 -12.27
N GLU A 248 13.77 -12.76 -11.91
CA GLU A 248 13.42 -13.44 -10.65
C GLU A 248 13.81 -12.59 -9.41
N PRO A 249 13.02 -12.64 -8.32
CA PRO A 249 13.36 -11.94 -7.10
C PRO A 249 14.62 -12.51 -6.45
N LYS A 250 15.32 -11.66 -5.69
CA LYS A 250 16.54 -12.02 -4.96
C LYS A 250 16.30 -11.84 -3.47
N PHE A 251 16.49 -12.90 -2.69
CA PHE A 251 16.48 -12.84 -1.23
C PHE A 251 17.89 -13.07 -0.68
N TYR A 252 18.29 -12.25 0.28
CA TYR A 252 19.61 -12.23 0.88
C TYR A 252 19.50 -12.65 2.34
N GLY A 253 19.92 -13.86 2.68
CA GLY A 253 19.81 -14.36 4.06
C GLY A 253 19.64 -15.87 4.17
N ASP A 254 19.47 -16.58 3.05
CA ASP A 254 19.67 -18.02 3.01
C ASP A 254 21.15 -18.32 2.80
N ASP A 255 21.94 -18.16 3.87
CA ASP A 255 23.21 -18.86 3.95
C ASP A 255 22.88 -20.36 3.98
N LYS A 256 22.79 -21.00 2.81
CA LYS A 256 23.08 -22.43 2.73
C LYS A 256 24.49 -22.58 3.29
N PRO A 257 24.74 -23.47 4.27
CA PRO A 257 26.09 -23.74 4.68
C PRO A 257 26.87 -24.18 3.44
N GLU A 258 27.92 -23.44 3.09
CA GLU A 258 28.92 -23.91 2.14
C GLU A 258 29.38 -25.29 2.63
N LYS A 259 29.13 -26.31 1.80
CA LYS A 259 29.75 -27.62 1.93
C LYS A 259 31.00 -27.65 1.08
#